data_AF-A0A2R6NF76-F1
#
_entry.id   AF-A0A2R6NF76-F1
#
_cell.length_a   1.000
_cell.length_b   1.000
_cell.length_c   1.000
_cell.angle_alpha   90.00
_cell.angle_beta   90.00
_cell.angle_gamma   90.00
#
_symmetry.space_group_name_H-M   'P 1'
#
loop_
_entity.id
_entity.type
_entity.pdbx_description
1 polymer ?
#
loop_
_entity_poly.entity_id
_entity_poly.type
_entity_poly.pdbx_seq_one_letter_code
_entity_poly.pdbx_strand_id
1 'polypeptide(L)'
;MAKAITLPPELIDLIISFLVIPHKCRTSKVIPHKCRTSKPSQTTLYSCSLVCRQWRELARLHIFHTVALRFVHNEYGRITLEDFLIFLEATPHVPPCIRRLELDFFEGFIDESRQGILEKPPASIDLVLLHAVLSRLPRLHSLLLGSFNPFNATPGDWAPTPIHLRYIDCNALGDILLFLEMFGNVDELVMGINQNYGSVSQVAQRVAGLSHLRLRSLKLRASSCSPSHIASFTEGILLTPLLNTLDSLTLMNFNTEGSLAAARRLLRGVGPQLLGVCIYVSDQLASKQSLTCHQHAKTN
;
A
#
# COMPACT_ATOMS: atom_id res chain seq x y z
N MET A 1 17.25 -50.94 -10.40
CA MET A 1 16.88 -49.51 -10.62
C MET A 1 15.92 -49.09 -9.52
N ALA A 2 16.34 -48.17 -8.65
CA ALA A 2 15.45 -47.64 -7.62
C ALA A 2 14.41 -46.71 -8.26
N LYS A 3 13.12 -46.94 -7.97
CA LYS A 3 12.03 -46.07 -8.42
C LYS A 3 12.12 -44.77 -7.61
N ALA A 4 12.37 -43.64 -8.26
CA ALA A 4 12.39 -42.35 -7.57
C ALA A 4 11.03 -42.10 -6.93
N ILE A 5 11.02 -41.83 -5.62
CA ILE A 5 9.81 -41.47 -4.90
C ILE A 5 9.43 -40.05 -5.33
N THR A 6 8.36 -39.93 -6.11
CA THR A 6 7.81 -38.64 -6.51
C THR A 6 6.86 -38.13 -5.44
N LEU A 7 7.19 -37.00 -4.82
CA LEU A 7 6.29 -36.33 -3.89
C LEU A 7 5.09 -35.74 -4.66
N PRO A 8 3.88 -35.75 -4.08
CA PRO A 8 2.74 -35.02 -4.64
C PRO A 8 3.03 -33.52 -4.76
N PRO A 9 2.57 -32.84 -5.83
CA PRO A 9 2.78 -31.40 -6.00
C PRO A 9 2.28 -30.56 -4.83
N GLU A 10 1.19 -30.96 -4.17
CA GLU A 10 0.62 -30.26 -3.01
C GLU A 10 1.60 -30.27 -1.83
N LEU A 11 2.31 -31.38 -1.64
CA LEU A 11 3.32 -31.50 -0.58
C LEU A 11 4.57 -30.68 -0.91
N ILE A 12 4.97 -30.64 -2.18
CA ILE A 12 6.09 -29.79 -2.64
C ILE A 12 5.74 -28.31 -2.43
N ASP A 13 4.53 -27.90 -2.80
CA ASP A 13 4.05 -26.52 -2.61
C ASP A 13 4.02 -26.14 -1.13
N LEU A 14 3.55 -27.04 -0.25
CA LEU A 14 3.58 -26.84 1.19
C LEU A 14 5.01 -26.67 1.72
N ILE A 15 5.95 -27.52 1.29
CA ILE A 15 7.37 -27.41 1.67
C ILE A 15 7.93 -26.05 1.23
N ILE A 16 7.72 -25.66 -0.03
CA ILE A 16 8.19 -24.37 -0.55
C ILE A 16 7.57 -23.21 0.24
N SER A 17 6.27 -23.27 0.54
CA SER A 17 5.55 -22.26 1.33
C SER A 17 6.18 -22.05 2.71
N PHE A 18 6.59 -23.13 3.39
CA PHE A 18 7.28 -23.04 4.68
C PHE A 18 8.64 -22.33 4.57
N LEU A 19 9.33 -22.44 3.43
CA LEU A 19 10.60 -21.76 3.17
C LEU A 19 10.41 -20.26 2.91
N VAL A 20 9.24 -19.85 2.40
CA VAL A 20 8.92 -18.44 2.13
C VAL A 20 8.61 -17.68 3.40
N ILE A 21 7.91 -18.30 4.36
CA ILE A 21 7.47 -17.64 5.60
C ILE A 21 8.71 -17.21 6.39
N PRO A 22 8.98 -15.90 6.51
CA PRO A 22 10.09 -15.45 7.35
C PRO A 22 9.80 -15.89 8.78
N HIS A 23 10.68 -16.69 9.38
CA HIS A 23 10.56 -17.18 10.76
C HIS A 23 10.46 -16.09 11.86
N LYS A 24 10.37 -14.80 11.48
CA LYS A 24 10.37 -13.65 12.40
C LYS A 24 8.99 -13.25 12.94
N CYS A 25 7.88 -13.87 12.55
CA CYS A 25 6.55 -13.48 13.01
C CYS A 25 5.96 -14.41 14.08
N ARG A 26 6.47 -14.38 15.32
CA ARG A 26 5.72 -14.92 16.47
C ARG A 26 5.58 -14.02 17.70
N THR A 27 6.24 -12.85 17.79
CA THR A 27 6.28 -12.15 19.10
C THR A 27 6.13 -10.62 19.15
N SER A 28 5.80 -9.89 18.08
CA SER A 28 5.56 -8.43 18.25
C SER A 28 4.28 -7.95 17.57
N LYS A 29 3.31 -7.53 18.39
CA LYS A 29 2.06 -6.86 18.01
C LYS A 29 2.26 -5.36 17.66
N VAL A 30 3.50 -4.89 17.58
CA VAL A 30 3.80 -3.51 17.19
C VAL A 30 4.19 -3.50 15.72
N ILE A 31 3.38 -2.79 14.94
CA ILE A 31 3.48 -2.59 13.49
C ILE A 31 4.96 -2.38 13.09
N PRO A 32 5.60 -3.32 12.38
CA PRO A 32 7.00 -3.17 12.02
C PRO A 32 7.10 -2.25 10.80
N HIS A 33 7.13 -0.94 11.03
CA HIS A 33 7.65 -0.02 10.04
C HIS A 33 9.14 -0.35 9.85
N LYS A 34 9.49 -0.79 8.63
CA LYS A 34 10.82 -1.26 8.19
C LYS A 34 11.27 -2.61 8.77
N CYS A 35 10.52 -3.67 8.45
CA CYS A 35 11.13 -5.00 8.43
C CYS A 35 12.13 -5.06 7.26
N ARG A 36 13.39 -4.68 7.50
CA ARG A 36 14.50 -4.92 6.55
C ARG A 36 14.46 -6.40 6.19
N THR A 37 14.13 -6.68 4.93
CA THR A 37 14.04 -8.04 4.40
C THR A 37 15.34 -8.78 4.69
N SER A 38 15.30 -9.74 5.61
CA SER A 38 16.35 -10.75 5.66
C SER A 38 16.30 -11.46 4.31
N LYS A 39 17.37 -11.38 3.54
CA LYS A 39 17.50 -11.93 2.18
C LYS A 39 17.58 -13.48 2.04
N PRO A 40 17.66 -14.35 3.09
CA PRO A 40 18.02 -15.74 2.84
C PRO A 40 16.91 -16.61 2.22
N SER A 41 15.64 -16.16 2.17
CA SER A 41 14.56 -16.97 1.58
C SER A 41 14.60 -17.03 0.06
N GLN A 42 15.07 -15.97 -0.63
CA GLN A 42 15.07 -15.96 -2.10
C GLN A 42 16.08 -16.95 -2.70
N THR A 43 17.29 -17.06 -2.15
CA THR A 43 18.30 -18.01 -2.65
C THR A 43 17.80 -19.45 -2.58
N THR A 44 17.11 -19.80 -1.50
CA THR A 44 16.52 -21.13 -1.34
C THR A 44 15.42 -21.40 -2.37
N LEU A 45 14.52 -20.43 -2.62
CA LEU A 45 13.47 -20.58 -3.65
C LEU A 45 14.04 -20.71 -5.05
N TYR A 46 15.12 -19.97 -5.37
CA TYR A 46 15.83 -20.16 -6.63
C TYR A 46 16.43 -21.57 -6.73
N SER A 47 17.08 -22.07 -5.68
CA SER A 47 17.58 -23.46 -5.67
C SER A 47 16.45 -24.48 -5.89
N CYS A 48 15.29 -24.30 -5.25
CA CYS A 48 14.11 -25.13 -5.48
C CYS A 48 13.69 -25.14 -6.96
N SER A 49 13.75 -23.99 -7.64
CA SER A 49 13.35 -23.88 -9.05
C SER A 49 14.27 -24.61 -10.04
N LEU A 50 15.46 -25.02 -9.58
CA LEU A 50 16.46 -25.73 -10.38
C LEU A 50 16.38 -27.26 -10.23
N VAL A 51 15.64 -27.77 -9.24
CA VAL A 51 15.55 -29.22 -8.94
C VAL A 51 14.95 -29.99 -10.12
N CYS A 52 13.74 -29.63 -10.54
CA CYS A 52 13.07 -30.21 -11.71
C CYS A 52 11.97 -29.28 -12.23
N ARG A 53 11.32 -29.64 -13.34
CA ARG A 53 10.25 -28.84 -13.95
C ARG A 53 9.06 -28.60 -13.00
N GLN A 54 8.63 -29.63 -12.26
CA GLN A 54 7.50 -29.51 -11.34
C GLN A 54 7.81 -28.55 -10.18
N TRP A 55 9.00 -28.68 -9.58
CA TRP A 55 9.47 -27.77 -8.54
C TRP A 55 9.64 -26.35 -9.07
N ARG A 56 10.07 -26.18 -10.32
CA ARG A 56 10.17 -24.87 -10.97
C ARG A 56 8.82 -24.16 -11.05
N GLU A 57 7.78 -24.84 -11.50
CA GLU A 57 6.44 -24.24 -11.63
C GLU A 57 5.87 -23.84 -10.27
N LEU A 58 6.04 -24.69 -9.24
CA LEU A 58 5.59 -24.38 -7.88
C LEU A 58 6.43 -23.27 -7.24
N ALA A 59 7.76 -23.35 -7.31
CA ALA A 59 8.66 -22.34 -6.79
C ALA A 59 8.42 -20.97 -7.44
N ARG A 60 8.06 -20.92 -8.74
CA ARG A 60 7.78 -19.67 -9.44
C ARG A 60 6.66 -18.87 -8.77
N LEU A 61 5.59 -19.53 -8.32
CA LEU A 61 4.48 -18.88 -7.62
C LEU A 61 4.96 -18.13 -6.37
N HIS A 62 5.96 -18.69 -5.68
CA HIS A 62 6.54 -18.15 -4.45
C HIS A 62 7.64 -17.11 -4.72
N ILE A 63 8.45 -17.31 -5.76
CA ILE A 63 9.49 -16.36 -6.19
C ILE A 63 8.86 -15.02 -6.59
N PHE A 64 7.79 -15.07 -7.39
CA PHE A 64 7.13 -13.88 -7.91
C PHE A 64 5.93 -13.43 -7.08
N HIS A 65 5.64 -14.09 -5.94
CA HIS A 65 4.53 -13.71 -5.06
C HIS A 65 4.59 -12.23 -4.67
N THR A 66 5.79 -11.75 -4.36
CA THR A 66 6.06 -10.37 -3.96
C THR A 66 7.12 -9.78 -4.86
N VAL A 67 6.74 -8.79 -5.65
CA VAL A 67 7.64 -8.02 -6.49
C VAL A 67 7.81 -6.65 -5.86
N ALA A 68 9.06 -6.26 -5.61
CA ALA A 68 9.40 -4.95 -5.06
C ALA A 68 10.31 -4.22 -6.04
N LEU A 69 9.83 -3.11 -6.58
CA LEU A 69 10.61 -2.19 -7.40
C LEU A 69 10.99 -1.01 -6.50
N ARG A 70 12.30 -0.89 -6.23
CA ARG A 70 12.85 0.19 -5.42
C ARG A 70 13.60 1.15 -6.31
N PHE A 71 13.50 2.44 -6.01
CA PHE A 71 14.13 3.50 -6.80
C PHE A 71 13.58 3.55 -8.23
N VAL A 72 12.26 3.41 -8.34
CA VAL A 72 11.56 3.54 -9.62
C VAL A 72 11.58 5.02 -10.01
N HIS A 73 12.07 5.32 -11.20
CA HIS A 73 12.22 6.68 -11.68
C HIS A 73 11.98 6.68 -13.20
N ASN A 74 11.35 7.71 -13.74
CA ASN A 74 10.99 7.75 -15.17
C ASN A 74 12.20 7.99 -16.09
N GLU A 75 13.17 8.83 -15.69
CA GLU A 75 14.29 9.22 -16.55
C GLU A 75 15.66 8.58 -16.20
N TYR A 76 15.95 8.32 -14.92
CA TYR A 76 17.31 7.94 -14.46
C TYR A 76 17.35 6.72 -13.51
N GLY A 77 16.26 5.97 -13.41
CA GLY A 77 16.15 4.81 -12.53
C GLY A 77 16.94 3.61 -13.06
N ARG A 78 17.26 2.65 -12.16
CA ARG A 78 17.79 1.33 -12.58
C ARG A 78 16.73 0.50 -13.31
N ILE A 79 15.45 0.75 -13.01
CA ILE A 79 14.28 0.09 -13.58
C ILE A 79 13.14 1.12 -13.58
N THR A 80 12.58 1.43 -14.74
CA THR A 80 11.40 2.30 -14.87
C THR A 80 10.09 1.50 -14.76
N LEU A 81 8.93 2.16 -14.68
CA LEU A 81 7.64 1.45 -14.77
C LEU A 81 7.42 0.89 -16.18
N GLU A 82 7.95 1.53 -17.21
CA GLU A 82 7.92 1.07 -18.59
C GLU A 82 8.73 -0.22 -18.75
N ASP A 83 9.94 -0.27 -18.19
CA ASP A 83 10.76 -1.49 -18.18
C ASP A 83 10.01 -2.65 -17.51
N PHE A 84 9.33 -2.36 -16.41
CA PHE A 84 8.52 -3.36 -15.72
C PHE A 84 7.33 -3.82 -16.55
N LEU A 85 6.65 -2.91 -17.25
CA LEU A 85 5.56 -3.26 -18.16
C LEU A 85 6.08 -4.15 -19.30
N ILE A 86 7.20 -3.79 -19.93
CA ILE A 86 7.87 -4.61 -20.96
C ILE A 86 8.20 -5.99 -20.43
N PHE A 87 8.71 -6.09 -19.20
CA PHE A 87 8.96 -7.38 -18.55
C PHE A 87 7.69 -8.21 -18.37
N LEU A 88 6.58 -7.62 -17.91
CA LEU A 88 5.29 -8.32 -17.76
C LEU A 88 4.76 -8.83 -19.09
N GLU A 89 4.96 -8.08 -20.18
CA GLU A 89 4.56 -8.47 -21.53
C GLU A 89 5.44 -9.58 -22.10
N ALA A 90 6.75 -9.51 -21.88
CA ALA A 90 7.70 -10.54 -22.31
C ALA A 90 7.56 -11.86 -21.53
N THR A 91 6.96 -11.82 -20.32
CA THR A 91 6.85 -12.99 -19.43
C THR A 91 5.39 -13.27 -19.02
N PRO A 92 4.51 -13.68 -19.95
CA PRO A 92 3.05 -13.78 -19.70
C PRO A 92 2.64 -14.76 -18.58
N HIS A 93 3.54 -15.64 -18.15
CA HIS A 93 3.34 -16.58 -17.05
C HIS A 93 3.64 -16.00 -15.66
N VAL A 94 4.32 -14.85 -15.57
CA VAL A 94 4.67 -14.18 -14.32
C VAL A 94 3.51 -13.36 -13.72
N PRO A 95 2.76 -12.53 -14.48
CA PRO A 95 1.71 -11.69 -13.91
C PRO A 95 0.66 -12.43 -13.03
N PRO A 96 0.19 -13.66 -13.39
CA PRO A 96 -0.71 -14.42 -12.53
C PRO A 96 -0.10 -14.91 -11.20
N CYS A 97 1.22 -14.83 -11.04
CA CYS A 97 1.94 -15.19 -9.83
C CYS A 97 2.07 -14.01 -8.85
N ILE A 98 2.01 -12.78 -9.36
CA ILE A 98 2.21 -11.58 -8.56
C ILE A 98 0.97 -11.29 -7.73
N ARG A 99 1.16 -11.27 -6.42
CA ARG A 99 0.11 -11.11 -5.42
C ARG A 99 0.30 -9.84 -4.59
N ARG A 100 1.56 -9.43 -4.42
CA ARG A 100 1.97 -8.21 -3.75
C ARG A 100 2.95 -7.43 -4.62
N LEU A 101 2.66 -6.16 -4.83
CA LEU A 101 3.52 -5.22 -5.54
C LEU A 101 3.94 -4.12 -4.58
N GLU A 102 5.24 -3.88 -4.48
CA GLU A 102 5.81 -2.76 -3.72
C GLU A 102 6.54 -1.84 -4.71
N LEU A 103 6.12 -0.58 -4.77
CA LEU A 103 6.73 0.45 -5.59
C LEU A 103 7.26 1.53 -4.65
N ASP A 104 8.56 1.74 -4.63
CA ASP A 104 9.20 2.79 -3.83
C ASP A 104 9.90 3.79 -4.76
N PHE A 105 9.40 5.02 -4.75
CA PHE A 105 9.80 6.09 -5.66
C PHE A 105 10.76 7.08 -4.99
N PHE A 106 11.40 6.68 -3.89
CA PHE A 106 12.30 7.53 -3.12
C PHE A 106 13.51 7.98 -3.97
N GLU A 107 13.52 9.26 -4.35
CA GLU A 107 14.64 9.94 -5.00
C GLU A 107 15.55 10.61 -3.97
N GLY A 108 16.08 9.83 -3.02
CA GLY A 108 17.10 10.33 -2.11
C GLY A 108 18.48 10.00 -2.63
N PHE A 109 19.06 10.90 -3.44
CA PHE A 109 20.51 10.93 -3.54
C PHE A 109 21.04 11.45 -2.21
N ILE A 110 21.54 10.54 -1.37
CA ILE A 110 22.48 10.94 -0.32
C ILE A 110 23.77 11.28 -1.08
N ASP A 111 23.86 12.48 -1.63
CA ASP A 111 25.15 13.00 -2.07
C ASP A 111 25.94 13.36 -0.81
N GLU A 112 26.70 12.38 -0.30
CA GLU A 112 27.58 12.55 0.86
C GLU A 112 28.62 13.67 0.64
N SER A 113 28.78 14.16 -0.60
CA SER A 113 29.86 15.07 -0.99
C SER A 113 29.46 16.54 -1.18
N ARG A 114 28.16 16.89 -1.16
CA ARG A 114 27.72 18.28 -1.41
C ARG A 114 26.81 18.80 -0.31
N GLN A 115 27.34 19.76 0.46
CA GLN A 115 26.68 20.55 1.51
C GLN A 115 25.49 21.42 1.06
N GLY A 116 24.91 21.16 -0.12
CA GLY A 116 23.70 21.80 -0.60
C GLY A 116 22.78 20.73 -1.17
N ILE A 117 21.80 20.31 -0.38
CA ILE A 117 20.71 19.46 -0.86
C ILE A 117 19.85 20.34 -1.76
N LEU A 118 20.16 20.39 -3.05
CA LEU A 118 19.20 20.88 -4.02
C LEU A 118 18.19 19.74 -4.21
N GLU A 119 17.15 19.74 -3.38
CA GLU A 119 16.00 18.83 -3.50
C GLU A 119 15.31 19.14 -4.84
N LYS A 120 15.76 18.48 -5.91
CA LYS A 120 14.95 18.41 -7.12
C LYS A 120 13.66 17.67 -6.71
N PRO A 121 12.47 18.24 -6.98
CA PRO A 121 11.23 17.57 -6.66
C PRO A 121 11.21 16.22 -7.40
N PRO A 122 10.86 15.11 -6.72
CA PRO A 122 10.83 13.81 -7.36
C PRO A 122 10.00 13.80 -8.63
N ALA A 123 10.43 13.03 -9.62
CA ALA A 123 9.76 12.97 -10.91
C ALA A 123 8.26 12.61 -10.80
N SER A 124 7.47 13.22 -11.69
CA SER A 124 6.08 12.91 -12.00
C SER A 124 5.80 11.41 -12.13
N ILE A 125 4.90 10.76 -11.39
CA ILE A 125 4.54 9.37 -11.76
C ILE A 125 3.42 9.41 -12.77
N ASP A 126 3.62 8.69 -13.87
CA ASP A 126 2.59 8.53 -14.87
C ASP A 126 1.50 7.54 -14.39
N LEU A 127 0.33 8.08 -14.05
CA LEU A 127 -0.84 7.28 -13.68
C LEU A 127 -1.32 6.35 -14.79
N VAL A 128 -1.17 6.74 -16.06
CA VAL A 128 -1.59 5.94 -17.20
C VAL A 128 -0.76 4.65 -17.21
N LEU A 129 0.54 4.81 -17.01
CA LEU A 129 1.46 3.69 -16.98
C LEU A 129 1.26 2.82 -15.74
N LEU A 130 1.06 3.42 -14.56
CA LEU A 130 0.73 2.66 -13.36
C LEU A 130 -0.56 1.87 -13.55
N HIS A 131 -1.60 2.48 -14.13
CA HIS A 131 -2.85 1.81 -14.48
C HIS A 131 -2.63 0.65 -15.44
N ALA A 132 -1.79 0.83 -16.47
CA ALA A 132 -1.45 -0.22 -17.42
C ALA A 132 -0.75 -1.39 -16.73
N VAL A 133 0.23 -1.13 -15.86
CA VAL A 133 0.92 -2.15 -15.05
C VAL A 133 -0.08 -2.91 -14.19
N LEU A 134 -0.90 -2.20 -13.41
CA LEU A 134 -1.87 -2.82 -12.50
C LEU A 134 -2.87 -3.69 -13.28
N SER A 135 -3.35 -3.21 -14.43
CA SER A 135 -4.28 -3.96 -15.29
C SER A 135 -3.73 -5.30 -15.80
N ARG A 136 -2.40 -5.49 -15.81
CA ARG A 136 -1.77 -6.77 -16.16
C ARG A 136 -1.63 -7.73 -14.98
N LEU A 137 -1.98 -7.33 -13.75
CA LEU A 137 -1.80 -8.11 -12.53
C LEU A 137 -3.15 -8.60 -11.96
N PRO A 138 -3.80 -9.61 -12.58
CA PRO A 138 -5.18 -10.01 -12.25
C PRO A 138 -5.33 -10.63 -10.85
N ARG A 139 -4.23 -11.03 -10.20
CA ARG A 139 -4.23 -11.63 -8.86
C ARG A 139 -3.59 -10.73 -7.80
N LEU A 140 -3.30 -9.48 -8.15
CA LEU A 140 -2.77 -8.50 -7.21
C LEU A 140 -3.81 -8.25 -6.11
N HIS A 141 -3.38 -8.39 -4.86
CA HIS A 141 -4.24 -8.11 -3.71
C HIS A 141 -3.58 -7.16 -2.71
N SER A 142 -2.27 -6.95 -2.80
CA SER A 142 -1.54 -6.04 -1.91
C SER A 142 -0.70 -5.08 -2.75
N LEU A 143 -0.90 -3.79 -2.56
CA LEU A 143 -0.15 -2.74 -3.24
C LEU A 143 0.46 -1.80 -2.20
N LEU A 144 1.78 -1.62 -2.25
CA LEU A 144 2.51 -0.72 -1.35
C LEU A 144 3.18 0.35 -2.18
N LEU A 145 2.85 1.61 -1.90
CA LEU A 145 3.39 2.79 -2.57
C LEU A 145 4.22 3.60 -1.56
N GLY A 146 5.54 3.53 -1.71
CA GLY A 146 6.53 4.28 -0.95
C GLY A 146 6.91 5.58 -1.64
N SER A 147 7.07 6.64 -0.84
CA SER A 147 7.75 7.89 -1.23
C SER A 147 7.27 8.48 -2.56
N PHE A 148 5.96 8.62 -2.69
CA PHE A 148 5.28 8.98 -3.94
C PHE A 148 5.05 10.50 -4.05
N ASN A 149 5.19 11.07 -5.25
CA ASN A 149 5.00 12.50 -5.56
C ASN A 149 3.74 12.75 -6.40
N PRO A 150 3.08 13.93 -6.33
CA PRO A 150 1.76 14.16 -6.92
C PRO A 150 1.69 13.82 -8.42
N PHE A 151 0.54 13.29 -8.87
CA PHE A 151 0.39 12.78 -10.22
C PHE A 151 0.36 13.92 -11.25
N ASN A 152 1.11 13.78 -12.35
CA ASN A 152 1.15 14.80 -13.41
C ASN A 152 -0.07 14.78 -14.34
N ALA A 153 -0.84 13.70 -14.32
CA ALA A 153 -1.99 13.52 -15.20
C ALA A 153 -3.23 13.19 -14.36
N THR A 154 -4.34 13.85 -14.66
CA THR A 154 -5.64 13.41 -14.15
C THR A 154 -6.10 12.21 -14.97
N PRO A 155 -6.61 11.13 -14.33
CA PRO A 155 -7.28 10.07 -15.05
C PRO A 155 -8.37 10.67 -15.96
N GLY A 156 -8.41 10.24 -17.22
CA GLY A 156 -9.60 10.43 -18.05
C GLY A 156 -10.72 9.51 -17.58
N ASP A 157 -11.74 9.29 -18.42
CA ASP A 157 -12.83 8.34 -18.18
C ASP A 157 -12.35 6.87 -18.15
N TRP A 158 -11.46 6.53 -17.21
CA TRP A 158 -10.93 5.18 -17.07
C TRP A 158 -11.98 4.29 -16.42
N ALA A 159 -12.18 3.11 -17.01
CA ALA A 159 -12.88 2.05 -16.32
C ALA A 159 -12.08 1.66 -15.07
N PRO A 160 -12.72 1.51 -13.90
CA PRO A 160 -12.04 1.03 -12.72
C PRO A 160 -11.35 -0.30 -13.02
N THR A 161 -10.12 -0.47 -12.53
CA THR A 161 -9.42 -1.74 -12.67
C THR A 161 -10.26 -2.84 -11.99
N PRO A 162 -10.42 -4.02 -12.63
CA PRO A 162 -11.21 -5.13 -12.07
C PRO A 162 -10.48 -5.83 -10.91
N ILE A 163 -9.51 -5.17 -10.30
CA ILE A 163 -8.63 -5.73 -9.28
C ILE A 163 -9.27 -5.48 -7.93
N HIS A 164 -9.48 -6.57 -7.19
CA HIS A 164 -9.90 -6.50 -5.80
C HIS A 164 -8.67 -6.39 -4.91
N LEU A 165 -8.35 -5.17 -4.47
CA LEU A 165 -7.22 -4.95 -3.57
C LEU A 165 -7.65 -5.19 -2.13
N ARG A 166 -6.95 -6.10 -1.45
CA ARG A 166 -7.15 -6.34 -0.03
C ARG A 166 -6.44 -5.31 0.83
N TYR A 167 -5.29 -4.83 0.37
CA TYR A 167 -4.42 -3.95 1.13
C TYR A 167 -3.74 -2.94 0.22
N ILE A 168 -3.90 -1.66 0.53
CA ILE A 168 -3.17 -0.56 -0.08
C ILE A 168 -2.43 0.19 1.03
N ASP A 169 -1.14 0.47 0.86
CA ASP A 169 -0.39 1.31 1.79
C ASP A 169 0.32 2.43 1.05
N CYS A 170 -0.14 3.66 1.25
CA CYS A 170 0.39 4.85 0.59
C CYS A 170 1.02 5.78 1.62
N ASN A 171 2.30 6.11 1.46
CA ASN A 171 3.04 6.99 2.38
C ASN A 171 2.99 8.48 1.97
N ALA A 172 2.28 8.86 0.92
CA ALA A 172 2.13 10.25 0.50
C ALA A 172 0.73 10.50 -0.07
N LEU A 173 0.22 11.71 0.15
CA LEU A 173 -1.21 12.02 0.09
C LEU A 173 -1.64 12.88 -1.09
N GLY A 174 -0.70 13.52 -1.81
CA GLY A 174 -0.96 14.70 -2.66
C GLY A 174 -2.22 14.63 -3.51
N ASP A 175 -2.52 13.46 -4.09
CA ASP A 175 -3.68 13.20 -4.92
C ASP A 175 -4.22 11.76 -4.77
N ILE A 176 -4.26 11.21 -3.55
CA ILE A 176 -4.66 9.82 -3.34
C ILE A 176 -6.07 9.53 -3.92
N LEU A 177 -6.93 10.54 -4.00
CA LEU A 177 -8.27 10.38 -4.58
C LEU A 177 -8.23 10.02 -6.07
N LEU A 178 -7.33 10.63 -6.85
CA LEU A 178 -7.15 10.28 -8.27
C LEU A 178 -6.68 8.83 -8.43
N PHE A 179 -5.79 8.41 -7.54
CA PHE A 179 -5.35 7.02 -7.50
C PHE A 179 -6.49 6.07 -7.11
N LEU A 180 -7.34 6.47 -6.16
CA LEU A 180 -8.47 5.68 -5.71
C LEU A 180 -9.56 5.51 -6.77
N GLU A 181 -9.73 6.47 -7.68
CA GLU A 181 -10.64 6.36 -8.84
C GLU A 181 -10.31 5.12 -9.70
N MET A 182 -9.03 4.70 -9.73
CA MET A 182 -8.60 3.53 -10.50
C MET A 182 -9.08 2.19 -9.93
N PHE A 183 -9.62 2.14 -8.70
CA PHE A 183 -9.98 0.89 -8.05
C PHE A 183 -11.48 0.74 -7.87
N GLY A 184 -11.99 -0.46 -8.16
CA GLY A 184 -13.38 -0.81 -7.87
C GLY A 184 -13.64 -1.11 -6.40
N ASN A 185 -12.76 -1.89 -5.78
CA ASN A 185 -12.98 -2.40 -4.43
C ASN A 185 -11.65 -2.53 -3.65
N VAL A 186 -11.64 -1.98 -2.44
CA VAL A 186 -10.49 -1.98 -1.54
C VAL A 186 -10.94 -2.44 -0.15
N ASP A 187 -10.45 -3.59 0.33
CA ASP A 187 -10.83 -4.06 1.67
C ASP A 187 -10.15 -3.21 2.76
N GLU A 188 -8.85 -2.95 2.64
CA GLU A 188 -8.08 -2.17 3.60
C GLU A 188 -7.20 -1.12 2.89
N LEU A 189 -7.39 0.14 3.25
CA LEU A 189 -6.57 1.27 2.82
C LEU A 189 -5.82 1.84 4.03
N VAL A 190 -4.49 1.75 3.99
CA VAL A 190 -3.58 2.37 4.92
C VAL A 190 -2.97 3.61 4.27
N MET A 191 -3.07 4.75 4.95
CA MET A 191 -2.54 6.01 4.45
C MET A 191 -1.67 6.70 5.49
N GLY A 192 -0.46 7.08 5.07
CA GLY A 192 0.43 8.00 5.78
C GLY A 192 0.20 9.43 5.33
N ILE A 193 -0.17 10.31 6.27
CA ILE A 193 -0.35 11.74 6.05
C ILE A 193 1.01 12.41 6.24
N ASN A 194 1.76 12.63 5.16
CA ASN A 194 3.15 13.10 5.23
C ASN A 194 3.43 14.45 4.55
N GLN A 195 2.61 14.89 3.59
CA GLN A 195 2.88 16.10 2.79
C GLN A 195 1.61 16.89 2.44
N ASN A 196 1.83 18.08 1.87
CA ASN A 196 0.83 19.08 1.57
C ASN A 196 -0.21 18.57 0.57
N TYR A 197 -1.47 18.85 0.84
CA TYR A 197 -2.59 18.49 -0.02
C TYR A 197 -2.85 19.61 -1.01
N GLY A 198 -3.28 19.27 -2.23
CA GLY A 198 -3.91 20.23 -3.12
C GLY A 198 -5.12 20.91 -2.44
N SER A 199 -5.53 22.07 -2.96
CA SER A 199 -6.68 22.81 -2.43
C SER A 199 -7.92 21.91 -2.34
N VAL A 200 -8.70 22.01 -1.25
CA VAL A 200 -9.96 21.26 -1.00
C VAL A 200 -10.93 21.37 -2.19
N SER A 201 -10.88 22.46 -2.95
CA SER A 201 -11.67 22.67 -4.16
C SER A 201 -11.42 21.61 -5.25
N GLN A 202 -10.18 21.11 -5.40
CA GLN A 202 -9.84 20.06 -6.36
C GLN A 202 -10.43 18.71 -5.95
N VAL A 203 -10.46 18.45 -4.64
CA VAL A 203 -11.06 17.24 -4.08
C VAL A 203 -12.56 17.18 -4.34
N ALA A 204 -13.28 18.28 -4.06
CA ALA A 204 -14.73 18.33 -4.20
C ALA A 204 -15.20 18.03 -5.64
N GLN A 205 -14.45 18.46 -6.65
CA GLN A 205 -14.76 18.21 -8.07
C GLN A 205 -14.65 16.72 -8.45
N ARG A 206 -13.87 15.94 -7.70
CA ARG A 206 -13.53 14.54 -8.02
C ARG A 206 -14.35 13.52 -7.25
N VAL A 207 -15.12 13.96 -6.26
CA VAL A 207 -15.99 13.12 -5.42
C VAL A 207 -16.90 12.20 -6.24
N ALA A 208 -17.47 12.69 -7.35
CA ALA A 208 -18.37 11.91 -8.19
C ALA A 208 -17.68 10.67 -8.80
N GLY A 209 -16.39 10.78 -9.11
CA GLY A 209 -15.55 9.70 -9.65
C GLY A 209 -15.25 8.59 -8.65
N LEU A 210 -15.57 8.74 -7.37
CA LEU A 210 -15.33 7.71 -6.35
C LEU A 210 -16.60 6.95 -5.95
N SER A 211 -17.71 7.16 -6.65
CA SER A 211 -19.00 6.52 -6.34
C SER A 211 -19.00 5.00 -6.51
N HIS A 212 -18.11 4.46 -7.36
CA HIS A 212 -17.93 3.01 -7.53
C HIS A 212 -17.06 2.38 -6.46
N LEU A 213 -16.19 3.16 -5.80
CA LEU A 213 -15.20 2.63 -4.88
C LEU A 213 -15.88 2.18 -3.58
N ARG A 214 -15.65 0.91 -3.23
CA ARG A 214 -16.02 0.36 -1.93
C ARG A 214 -14.79 0.23 -1.06
N LEU A 215 -14.85 0.81 0.15
CA LEU A 215 -13.76 0.78 1.11
C LEU A 215 -14.25 0.26 2.47
N ARG A 216 -13.82 -0.94 2.88
CA ARG A 216 -14.27 -1.53 4.16
C ARG A 216 -13.49 -1.02 5.37
N SER A 217 -12.18 -0.89 5.27
CA SER A 217 -11.32 -0.49 6.39
C SER A 217 -10.36 0.63 5.99
N LEU A 218 -10.39 1.71 6.75
CA LEU A 218 -9.51 2.87 6.57
C LEU A 218 -8.58 3.01 7.76
N LYS A 219 -7.28 3.04 7.51
CA LYS A 219 -6.24 3.25 8.53
C LYS A 219 -5.43 4.49 8.20
N LEU A 220 -5.57 5.53 9.01
CA LEU A 220 -4.87 6.81 8.85
C LEU A 220 -3.70 6.89 9.82
N ARG A 221 -2.52 7.25 9.32
CA ARG A 221 -1.29 7.47 10.09
C ARG A 221 -0.88 8.93 9.95
N ALA A 222 -1.06 9.72 11.01
CA ALA A 222 -0.60 11.11 11.05
C ALA A 222 0.89 11.13 11.44
N SER A 223 1.81 11.12 10.46
CA SER A 223 3.25 11.21 10.73
C SER A 223 3.80 12.55 10.29
N SER A 224 4.25 13.35 11.26
CA SER A 224 4.99 14.61 11.04
C SER A 224 4.29 15.64 10.14
N CYS A 225 2.97 15.55 9.96
CA CYS A 225 2.21 16.43 9.10
C CYS A 225 1.76 17.70 9.81
N SER A 226 1.62 18.80 9.07
CA SER A 226 0.98 19.99 9.60
C SER A 226 -0.51 19.71 9.90
N PRO A 227 -1.08 20.35 10.93
CA PRO A 227 -2.51 20.25 11.22
C PRO A 227 -3.43 20.57 10.04
N SER A 228 -3.03 21.51 9.17
CA SER A 228 -3.82 21.92 8.01
C SER A 228 -3.95 20.79 6.98
N HIS A 229 -2.92 19.99 6.76
CA HIS A 229 -3.00 18.88 5.80
C HIS A 229 -3.96 17.78 6.28
N ILE A 230 -3.92 17.46 7.57
CA ILE A 230 -4.84 16.47 8.17
C ILE A 230 -6.28 16.99 8.06
N ALA A 231 -6.51 18.28 8.32
CA ALA A 231 -7.81 18.90 8.17
C ALA A 231 -8.30 18.85 6.71
N SER A 232 -7.50 19.30 5.74
CA SER A 232 -7.86 19.27 4.31
C SER A 232 -8.17 17.85 3.82
N PHE A 233 -7.35 16.87 4.20
CA PHE A 233 -7.61 15.47 3.89
C PHE A 233 -8.92 14.98 4.51
N THR A 234 -9.17 15.34 5.77
CA THR A 234 -10.41 14.98 6.47
C THR A 234 -11.62 15.56 5.78
N GLU A 235 -11.60 16.85 5.40
CA GLU A 235 -12.68 17.44 4.60
C GLU A 235 -12.86 16.70 3.28
N GLY A 236 -11.75 16.39 2.60
CA GLY A 236 -11.78 15.67 1.34
C GLY A 236 -12.49 14.33 1.45
N ILE A 237 -12.10 13.50 2.42
CA ILE A 237 -12.72 12.20 2.68
C ILE A 237 -14.19 12.34 3.10
N LEU A 238 -14.52 13.32 3.94
CA LEU A 238 -15.90 13.59 4.37
C LEU A 238 -16.84 13.93 3.22
N LEU A 239 -16.31 14.48 2.13
CA LEU A 239 -17.08 14.75 0.92
C LEU A 239 -17.26 13.52 0.03
N THR A 240 -16.49 12.45 0.24
CA THR A 240 -16.57 11.25 -0.59
C THR A 240 -17.68 10.28 -0.14
N PRO A 241 -18.28 9.51 -1.07
CA PRO A 241 -19.22 8.44 -0.73
C PRO A 241 -18.54 7.25 -0.01
N LEU A 242 -17.20 7.25 0.11
CA LEU A 242 -16.43 6.15 0.72
C LEU A 242 -16.87 5.85 2.15
N LEU A 243 -17.27 6.88 2.89
CA LEU A 243 -17.70 6.75 4.29
C LEU A 243 -18.97 5.92 4.46
N ASN A 244 -19.79 5.81 3.41
CA ASN A 244 -20.99 4.98 3.43
C ASN A 244 -20.68 3.48 3.34
N THR A 245 -19.47 3.13 2.90
CA THR A 245 -19.02 1.74 2.74
C THR A 245 -18.06 1.28 3.84
N LEU A 246 -17.71 2.19 4.74
CA LEU A 246 -16.68 1.97 5.75
C LEU A 246 -17.22 1.19 6.94
N ASP A 247 -16.62 0.02 7.18
CA ASP A 247 -16.89 -0.85 8.33
C ASP A 247 -15.97 -0.52 9.51
N SER A 248 -14.71 -0.13 9.23
CA SER A 248 -13.65 0.05 10.21
C SER A 248 -12.83 1.31 9.97
N LEU A 249 -12.57 2.07 11.05
CA LEU A 249 -11.69 3.23 11.04
C LEU A 249 -10.59 3.08 12.09
N THR A 250 -9.33 3.14 11.67
CA THR A 250 -8.17 3.18 12.56
C THR A 250 -7.43 4.50 12.40
N LEU A 251 -7.18 5.19 13.51
CA LEU A 251 -6.43 6.44 13.55
C LEU A 251 -5.15 6.21 14.35
N MET A 252 -3.99 6.45 13.75
CA MET A 252 -2.69 6.28 14.38
C MET A 252 -1.93 7.60 14.43
N ASN A 253 -1.30 7.89 15.56
CA ASN A 253 -0.45 9.07 15.79
C ASN A 253 -1.18 10.43 15.70
N PHE A 254 -2.50 10.45 15.96
CA PHE A 254 -3.27 11.70 16.06
C PHE A 254 -3.06 12.35 17.43
N ASN A 255 -1.87 12.93 17.64
CA ASN A 255 -1.41 13.42 18.95
C ASN A 255 -1.35 14.95 19.09
N THR A 256 -1.58 15.70 18.02
CA THR A 256 -1.68 17.17 18.06
C THR A 256 -3.13 17.62 18.17
N GLU A 257 -3.39 18.81 18.73
CA GLU A 257 -4.74 19.37 18.85
C GLU A 257 -5.47 19.41 17.51
N GLY A 258 -4.80 19.89 16.45
CA GLY A 258 -5.40 19.95 15.13
C GLY A 258 -5.66 18.57 14.52
N SER A 259 -4.77 17.59 14.73
CA SER A 259 -5.05 16.20 14.32
C SER A 259 -6.24 15.63 15.10
N LEU A 260 -6.33 15.85 16.41
CA LEU A 260 -7.46 15.40 17.24
C LEU A 260 -8.78 16.06 16.82
N ALA A 261 -8.77 17.34 16.47
CA ALA A 261 -9.94 18.04 15.93
C ALA A 261 -10.40 17.40 14.61
N ALA A 262 -9.47 17.10 13.71
CA ALA A 262 -9.75 16.41 12.46
C ALA A 262 -10.28 14.97 12.69
N ALA A 263 -9.67 14.20 13.60
CA ALA A 263 -10.14 12.89 14.01
C ALA A 263 -11.59 12.93 14.53
N ARG A 264 -11.91 13.89 15.40
CA ARG A 264 -13.29 14.08 15.90
C ARG A 264 -14.25 14.40 14.76
N ARG A 265 -13.84 15.24 13.81
CA ARG A 265 -14.67 15.60 12.66
C ARG A 265 -14.93 14.38 11.77
N LEU A 266 -13.90 13.58 11.50
CA LEU A 266 -14.02 12.34 10.75
C LEU A 266 -14.96 11.35 11.45
N LEU A 267 -14.78 11.12 12.75
CA LEU A 267 -15.64 10.23 13.55
C LEU A 267 -17.11 10.67 13.53
N ARG A 268 -17.39 11.98 13.61
CA ARG A 268 -18.74 12.52 13.49
C ARG A 268 -19.33 12.30 12.10
N GLY A 269 -18.52 12.46 11.05
CA GLY A 269 -18.98 12.30 9.68
C GLY A 269 -19.22 10.85 9.27
N VAL A 270 -18.46 9.88 9.79
CA VAL A 270 -18.77 8.46 9.54
C VAL A 270 -20.02 8.01 10.30
N GLY A 271 -20.32 8.63 11.45
CA GLY A 271 -21.52 8.33 12.22
C GLY A 271 -21.49 6.94 12.90
N PRO A 272 -22.63 6.48 13.45
CA PRO A 272 -22.72 5.28 14.28
C PRO A 272 -22.67 3.95 13.49
N GLN A 273 -22.52 4.00 12.17
CA GLN A 273 -22.55 2.82 11.30
C GLN A 273 -21.30 1.94 11.43
N LEU A 274 -20.17 2.51 11.86
CA LEU A 274 -18.91 1.79 12.04
C LEU A 274 -19.05 0.57 12.95
N LEU A 275 -18.49 -0.56 12.51
CA LEU A 275 -18.37 -1.79 13.26
C LEU A 275 -17.14 -1.77 14.18
N GLY A 276 -16.10 -1.01 13.81
CA GLY A 276 -14.88 -0.90 14.61
C GLY A 276 -14.22 0.48 14.50
N VAL A 277 -13.89 1.06 15.64
CA VAL A 277 -13.03 2.26 15.74
C VAL A 277 -11.83 1.91 16.61
N CYS A 278 -10.63 2.18 16.09
CA CYS A 278 -9.39 2.01 16.85
C CYS A 278 -8.58 3.31 16.80
N ILE A 279 -8.18 3.83 17.96
CA ILE A 279 -7.32 5.01 18.05
C ILE A 279 -6.04 4.59 18.76
N TYR A 280 -4.92 4.68 18.04
CA TYR A 280 -3.58 4.44 18.54
C TYR A 280 -2.90 5.78 18.75
N VAL A 281 -2.78 6.18 20.01
CA VAL A 281 -1.98 7.35 20.41
C VAL A 281 -0.57 6.86 20.69
N SER A 282 0.44 7.42 20.03
CA SER A 282 1.82 7.02 20.30
C SER A 282 2.27 7.53 21.67
N ASP A 283 2.96 6.67 22.42
CA ASP A 283 3.51 6.96 23.76
C ASP A 283 4.61 8.03 23.78
N GLN A 284 4.88 8.71 22.66
CA GLN A 284 5.90 9.77 22.62
C GLN A 284 5.51 11.01 23.45
N LEU A 285 4.25 11.12 23.89
CA LEU A 285 3.84 12.01 24.97
C LEU A 285 4.05 11.33 26.32
N ALA A 286 5.31 11.11 26.68
CA ALA A 286 5.71 10.71 28.03
C ALA A 286 5.54 11.87 29.02
N SER A 287 4.30 12.32 29.23
CA SER A 287 3.91 13.06 30.43
C SER A 287 2.45 12.76 30.81
N LYS A 288 2.27 11.64 31.52
CA LYS A 288 1.23 11.40 32.54
C LYS A 288 -0.25 11.25 32.14
N GLN A 289 -0.62 10.89 30.91
CA GLN A 289 -1.99 10.41 30.65
C GLN A 289 -1.99 9.13 29.80
N SER A 290 -2.20 7.99 30.49
CA SER A 290 -2.50 6.69 29.87
C SER A 290 -3.89 6.75 29.24
N LEU A 291 -3.97 6.45 27.94
CA LEU A 291 -5.23 6.41 27.18
C LEU A 291 -5.68 4.96 26.97
N THR A 292 -6.94 4.71 27.30
CA THR A 292 -7.66 3.44 27.13
C THR A 292 -8.12 3.25 25.68
N CYS A 293 -7.91 2.04 25.16
CA CYS A 293 -8.52 1.60 23.91
C CYS A 293 -10.04 1.42 24.15
N HIS A 294 -10.87 2.32 23.63
CA HIS A 294 -12.31 2.16 23.67
C HIS A 294 -12.77 1.38 22.43
N GLN A 295 -12.88 0.06 22.57
CA GLN A 295 -13.70 -0.72 21.64
C GLN A 295 -15.16 -0.46 21.97
N HIS A 296 -15.84 0.35 21.16
CA HIS A 296 -17.30 0.34 21.13
C HIS A 296 -17.75 -0.91 20.38
N ALA A 297 -17.96 -2.01 21.12
CA ALA A 297 -18.72 -3.14 20.60
C ALA A 297 -20.20 -2.73 20.54
N LYS A 298 -20.84 -2.84 19.37
CA LYS A 298 -22.30 -2.75 19.27
C LYS A 298 -22.90 -3.86 20.12
N THR A 299 -23.57 -3.49 21.23
CA THR A 299 -24.59 -4.35 21.84
C THR A 299 -25.79 -4.33 20.91
N ASN A 300 -26.04 -5.44 20.23
CA ASN A 300 -27.26 -5.68 19.47
C ASN A 300 -28.49 -5.71 20.40
#